data_AF-A0A098G2X0-F1
#
_entry.id   AF-A0A098G2X0-F1
#
_cell.length_a   1.000
_cell.length_b   1.000
_cell.length_c   1.000
_cell.angle_alpha   90.00
_cell.angle_beta   90.00
_cell.angle_gamma   90.00
#
_symmetry.space_group_name_H-M   'P 1'
#
loop_
_entity.id
_entity.type
_entity.pdbx_description
1 polymer ?
#
loop_
_entity_poly.entity_id
_entity_poly.type
_entity_poly.pdbx_seq_one_letter_code
_entity_poly.pdbx_strand_id
1 'polypeptide(L)'
;MIKRIVILSLYLFSLSSFACDKALPTNDVNFCASFKVAATCYCTTSGLPTGLCQDMNALYNRMITVFGTLRKACEYQRYTSTEDCMDNWNCYRFGGVDSRGRLCSSNKQACK
;
A
#
# COMPACT_ATOMS: atom_id res chain seq x y z
N MET A 1 -30.35 41.08 -32.29
CA MET A 1 -29.78 39.71 -32.34
C MET A 1 -28.63 39.62 -31.34
N ILE A 2 -28.88 38.98 -30.19
CA ILE A 2 -27.95 38.90 -29.05
C ILE A 2 -26.86 37.87 -29.39
N LYS A 3 -25.60 38.34 -29.53
CA LYS A 3 -24.43 37.48 -29.70
C LYS A 3 -24.09 36.83 -28.36
N ARG A 4 -24.04 35.51 -28.36
CA ARG A 4 -23.91 34.63 -27.21
C ARG A 4 -22.56 34.85 -26.51
N ILE A 5 -22.60 35.10 -25.21
CA ILE A 5 -21.44 35.19 -24.32
C ILE A 5 -20.89 33.77 -24.15
N VAL A 6 -19.66 33.54 -24.58
CA VAL A 6 -18.93 32.28 -24.36
C VAL A 6 -18.32 32.34 -22.96
N ILE A 7 -19.02 31.74 -21.99
CA ILE A 7 -18.59 31.61 -20.59
C ILE A 7 -17.88 30.26 -20.41
N LEU A 8 -16.62 30.36 -20.00
CA LEU A 8 -15.84 29.51 -19.08
C LEU A 8 -16.00 27.97 -19.13
N SER A 9 -14.86 27.29 -19.26
CA SER A 9 -14.47 26.32 -18.22
C SER A 9 -12.95 26.11 -18.26
N LEU A 10 -12.23 26.81 -17.39
CA LEU A 10 -10.87 26.44 -17.02
C LEU A 10 -10.99 25.14 -16.22
N TYR A 11 -10.64 24.02 -16.83
CA TYR A 11 -10.41 22.76 -16.13
C TYR A 11 -9.27 22.99 -15.14
N LEU A 12 -9.63 23.33 -13.90
CA LEU A 12 -8.79 23.14 -12.74
C LEU A 12 -8.55 21.64 -12.64
N PHE A 13 -7.45 21.16 -13.22
CA PHE A 13 -6.87 19.88 -12.85
C PHE A 13 -6.47 20.03 -11.38
N SER A 14 -7.39 19.64 -10.49
CA SER A 14 -7.08 19.43 -9.09
C SER A 14 -5.94 18.42 -9.03
N LEU A 15 -4.73 18.90 -8.81
CA LEU A 15 -3.60 18.08 -8.37
C LEU A 15 -3.97 17.60 -6.96
N SER A 16 -4.82 16.58 -6.89
CA SER A 16 -5.02 15.81 -5.67
C SER A 16 -3.64 15.30 -5.29
N SER A 17 -3.08 15.80 -4.20
CA SER A 17 -1.91 15.17 -3.60
C SER A 17 -2.30 13.73 -3.28
N PHE A 18 -1.90 12.78 -4.13
CA PHE A 18 -2.08 11.35 -3.88
C PHE A 18 -1.10 10.94 -2.77
N ALA A 19 -1.35 11.38 -1.55
CA ALA A 19 -0.66 10.87 -0.38
C ALA A 19 -1.20 9.46 -0.12
N CYS A 20 -0.32 8.47 -0.14
CA CYS A 20 -0.69 7.10 0.17
C CYS A 20 -0.93 6.98 1.69
N ASP A 21 -2.10 6.51 2.07
CA ASP A 21 -2.39 6.24 3.48
C ASP A 21 -1.61 5.04 4.00
N LYS A 22 -1.42 5.00 5.32
CA LYS A 22 -0.90 3.80 5.99
C LYS A 22 -2.00 2.74 6.05
N ALA A 23 -1.59 1.47 5.99
CA ALA A 23 -2.49 0.36 6.26
C ALA A 23 -3.09 0.47 7.67
N LEU A 24 -4.30 -0.06 7.84
CA LEU A 24 -4.90 -0.24 9.16
C LEU A 24 -4.02 -1.19 10.02
N PRO A 25 -4.17 -1.16 11.36
CA PRO A 25 -3.50 -2.11 12.23
C PRO A 25 -3.72 -3.58 11.79
N THR A 26 -2.73 -4.43 12.03
CA THR A 26 -2.76 -5.87 11.67
C THR A 26 -3.94 -6.63 12.28
N ASN A 27 -4.48 -6.19 13.43
CA ASN A 27 -5.68 -6.76 14.07
C ASN A 27 -7.01 -6.16 13.63
N ASP A 28 -7.02 -5.32 12.61
CA ASP A 28 -8.25 -4.82 12.03
C ASP A 28 -8.85 -5.83 11.04
N VAL A 29 -10.18 -5.96 11.01
CA VAL A 29 -10.88 -6.85 10.07
C VAL A 29 -10.68 -6.43 8.61
N ASN A 30 -10.40 -5.15 8.37
CA ASN A 30 -10.13 -4.57 7.06
C ASN A 30 -8.62 -4.41 6.78
N PHE A 31 -7.75 -4.97 7.63
CA PHE A 31 -6.30 -4.94 7.44
C PHE A 31 -5.90 -5.33 6.02
N CYS A 32 -6.34 -6.50 5.53
CA CYS A 32 -5.95 -7.00 4.21
C CYS A 32 -6.28 -6.04 3.07
N ALA A 33 -7.48 -5.45 3.09
CA ALA A 33 -7.91 -4.51 2.06
C ALA A 33 -7.08 -3.22 2.13
N SER A 34 -6.94 -2.64 3.32
CA SER A 34 -6.17 -1.41 3.52
C SER A 34 -4.69 -1.59 3.19
N PHE A 35 -4.10 -2.75 3.49
CA PHE A 35 -2.70 -3.04 3.20
C PHE A 35 -2.45 -3.18 1.70
N LYS A 36 -3.33 -3.87 0.95
CA LYS A 36 -3.26 -3.94 -0.52
C LYS A 36 -3.27 -2.52 -1.12
N VAL A 37 -4.21 -1.68 -0.69
CA VAL A 37 -4.32 -0.29 -1.18
C VAL A 37 -3.05 0.51 -0.89
N ALA A 38 -2.57 0.49 0.35
CA ALA A 38 -1.37 1.20 0.76
C ALA A 38 -0.13 0.71 -0.02
N ALA A 39 0.09 -0.60 -0.09
CA ALA A 39 1.23 -1.19 -0.78
C ALA A 39 1.22 -0.89 -2.28
N THR A 40 0.07 -1.00 -2.95
CA THR A 40 -0.08 -0.64 -4.36
C THR A 40 0.21 0.84 -4.57
N CYS A 41 -0.35 1.72 -3.74
CA CYS A 41 -0.13 3.17 -3.85
C CYS A 41 1.36 3.50 -3.74
N TYR A 42 2.03 3.08 -2.67
CA TYR A 42 3.45 3.37 -2.46
C TYR A 42 4.36 2.74 -3.53
N CYS A 43 4.00 1.57 -4.04
CA CYS A 43 4.69 0.94 -5.16
C CYS A 43 4.60 1.81 -6.43
N THR A 44 3.40 2.28 -6.78
CA THR A 44 3.18 3.11 -7.97
C THR A 44 3.80 4.49 -7.83
N THR A 45 3.70 5.14 -6.66
CA THR A 45 4.36 6.43 -6.42
C THR A 45 5.89 6.33 -6.44
N SER A 46 6.44 5.13 -6.22
CA SER A 46 7.87 4.85 -6.39
C SER A 46 8.28 4.61 -7.84
N GLY A 47 7.37 4.80 -8.82
CA GLY A 47 7.65 4.71 -10.24
C GLY A 47 7.61 3.29 -10.82
N LEU A 48 7.07 2.32 -10.08
CA LEU A 48 6.96 0.94 -10.56
C LEU A 48 5.71 0.72 -11.42
N PRO A 49 5.75 -0.23 -12.38
CA PRO A 49 4.61 -0.51 -13.25
C PRO A 49 3.37 -0.92 -12.45
N THR A 50 2.21 -0.33 -12.80
CA THR A 50 0.93 -0.59 -12.10
C THR A 50 0.59 -2.07 -12.03
N GLY A 51 0.81 -2.83 -13.12
CA GLY A 51 0.56 -4.28 -13.14
C GLY A 51 1.38 -5.05 -12.10
N LEU A 52 2.63 -4.62 -11.85
CA LEU A 52 3.45 -5.20 -10.78
C LEU A 52 2.95 -4.79 -9.39
N CYS A 53 2.51 -3.55 -9.22
CA CYS A 53 2.04 -3.02 -7.95
C CYS A 53 0.67 -3.56 -7.51
N GLN A 54 -0.16 -4.02 -8.45
CA GLN A 54 -1.46 -4.64 -8.18
C GLN A 54 -1.33 -6.13 -7.82
N ASP A 55 -0.26 -6.78 -8.27
CA ASP A 55 0.05 -8.16 -7.88
C ASP A 55 0.93 -8.17 -6.63
N MET A 56 0.31 -8.44 -5.47
CA MET A 56 1.01 -8.48 -4.19
C MET A 56 2.08 -9.56 -4.10
N ASN A 57 1.99 -10.64 -4.90
CA ASN A 57 3.05 -11.65 -4.98
C ASN A 57 4.22 -11.14 -5.81
N ALA A 58 3.95 -10.52 -6.97
CA ALA A 58 4.99 -9.91 -7.78
C ALA A 58 5.71 -8.79 -7.03
N LEU A 59 4.96 -7.94 -6.31
CA LEU A 59 5.51 -6.88 -5.47
C LEU A 59 6.42 -7.44 -4.38
N TYR A 60 5.95 -8.42 -3.61
CA TYR A 60 6.77 -9.06 -2.58
C TYR A 60 8.03 -9.70 -3.18
N ASN A 61 7.88 -10.48 -4.25
CA ASN A 61 9.01 -11.13 -4.91
C ASN A 61 10.03 -10.10 -5.41
N ARG A 62 9.58 -8.98 -5.95
CA ARG A 62 10.48 -7.88 -6.34
C ARG A 62 11.24 -7.34 -5.14
N MET A 63 10.58 -7.12 -4.00
CA MET A 63 11.26 -6.68 -2.78
C MET A 63 12.38 -7.66 -2.39
N ILE A 64 12.09 -8.96 -2.41
CA ILE A 64 13.08 -9.98 -2.07
C ILE A 64 14.20 -10.05 -3.12
N THR A 65 13.89 -9.99 -4.41
CA THR A 65 14.91 -10.03 -5.47
C THR A 65 15.85 -8.83 -5.41
N VAL A 66 15.33 -7.62 -5.13
CA VAL A 66 16.13 -6.39 -5.12
C VAL A 66 16.94 -6.25 -3.83
N PHE A 67 16.34 -6.58 -2.67
CA PHE A 67 16.95 -6.31 -1.36
C PHE A 67 17.48 -7.58 -0.66
N GLY A 68 17.20 -8.76 -1.19
CA GLY A 68 17.59 -10.07 -0.64
C GLY A 68 16.70 -10.58 0.50
N THR A 69 16.20 -9.68 1.35
CA THR A 69 15.31 -10.06 2.47
C THR A 69 14.19 -9.03 2.67
N LEU A 70 13.09 -9.46 3.28
CA LEU A 70 11.99 -8.58 3.65
C LEU A 70 12.46 -7.45 4.57
N ARG A 71 13.30 -7.77 5.56
CA ARG A 71 13.84 -6.76 6.49
C ARG A 71 14.61 -5.67 5.76
N LYS A 72 15.54 -6.02 4.86
CA LYS A 72 16.30 -5.02 4.08
C LYS A 72 15.40 -4.15 3.22
N ALA A 73 14.36 -4.73 2.62
CA ALA A 73 13.37 -3.95 1.87
C ALA A 73 12.59 -2.99 2.80
N CYS A 74 12.21 -3.45 3.99
CA CYS A 74 11.52 -2.65 5.00
C CYS A 74 12.40 -1.57 5.65
N GLU A 75 13.72 -1.77 5.74
CA GLU A 75 14.69 -0.75 6.17
C GLU A 75 14.92 0.32 5.09
N TYR A 76 14.79 -0.06 3.82
CA TYR A 76 14.97 0.85 2.69
C TYR A 76 13.80 1.81 2.48
N GLN A 77 12.56 1.32 2.62
CA GLN A 77 11.37 2.17 2.52
C GLN A 77 11.31 3.20 3.66
N ARG A 78 10.66 4.34 3.41
CA ARG A 78 10.64 5.49 4.34
C ARG A 78 9.26 5.86 4.89
N TYR A 79 8.24 5.06 4.59
CA TYR A 79 6.83 5.40 4.81
C TYR A 79 6.28 4.87 6.14
N THR A 80 6.83 3.76 6.64
CA THR A 80 6.47 3.16 7.92
C THR A 80 7.71 2.67 8.67
N SER A 81 7.57 2.26 9.94
CA SER A 81 8.69 1.65 10.67
C SER A 81 9.06 0.30 10.07
N THR A 82 10.31 -0.14 10.23
CA THR A 82 10.77 -1.44 9.73
C THR A 82 9.93 -2.58 10.28
N GLU A 83 9.63 -2.56 11.58
CA GLU A 83 8.81 -3.60 12.23
C GLU A 83 7.35 -3.56 11.74
N ASP A 84 6.73 -2.39 11.62
CA ASP A 84 5.37 -2.31 11.05
C ASP A 84 5.33 -2.82 9.60
N CYS A 85 6.36 -2.54 8.79
CA CYS A 85 6.47 -3.07 7.43
C CYS A 85 6.57 -4.61 7.44
N MET A 86 7.43 -5.16 8.29
CA MET A 86 7.61 -6.60 8.41
C MET A 86 6.35 -7.29 8.92
N ASP A 87 5.74 -6.77 9.98
CA ASP A 87 4.50 -7.27 10.57
C ASP A 87 3.36 -7.26 9.55
N ASN A 88 3.20 -6.16 8.80
CA ASN A 88 2.17 -6.09 7.77
C ASN A 88 2.37 -7.16 6.68
N TRP A 89 3.58 -7.31 6.15
CA TRP A 89 3.86 -8.34 5.14
C TRP A 89 3.72 -9.77 5.67
N ASN A 90 4.19 -10.03 6.90
CA ASN A 90 4.06 -11.34 7.53
C ASN A 90 2.60 -11.68 7.81
N CYS A 91 1.83 -10.75 8.38
CA CYS A 91 0.40 -10.95 8.57
C CYS A 91 -0.33 -11.16 7.25
N TYR A 92 0.02 -10.39 6.22
CA TYR A 92 -0.59 -10.54 4.91
C TYR A 92 -0.34 -11.92 4.31
N ARG A 93 0.90 -12.42 4.36
CA ARG A 93 1.29 -13.67 3.68
C ARG A 93 1.04 -14.93 4.50
N PHE A 94 1.23 -14.84 5.81
CA PHE A 94 1.30 -16.01 6.69
C PHE A 94 0.24 -16.01 7.80
N GLY A 95 -0.42 -14.87 8.04
CA GLY A 95 -1.35 -14.73 9.15
C GLY A 95 -0.63 -14.84 10.50
N GLY A 96 -1.31 -15.42 11.49
CA GLY A 96 -0.77 -15.62 12.83
C GLY A 96 -0.92 -14.40 13.75
N VAL A 97 0.19 -14.03 14.38
CA VAL A 97 0.27 -12.95 15.37
C VAL A 97 1.51 -12.12 15.06
N ASP A 98 1.39 -10.80 15.10
CA ASP A 98 2.50 -9.89 14.82
C ASP A 98 3.44 -9.69 16.02
N SER A 99 4.50 -8.90 15.84
CA SER A 99 5.49 -8.62 16.89
C SER A 99 4.92 -7.98 18.17
N ARG A 100 3.72 -7.40 18.09
CA ARG A 100 3.01 -6.72 19.20
C ARG A 100 1.93 -7.60 19.84
N GLY A 101 1.81 -8.87 19.45
CA GLY A 101 0.78 -9.76 19.97
C GLY A 101 -0.59 -9.56 19.33
N ARG A 102 -0.69 -8.83 18.21
CA ARG A 102 -1.96 -8.56 17.51
C ARG A 102 -2.28 -9.71 16.55
N LEU A 103 -3.53 -10.19 16.60
CA LEU A 103 -4.00 -11.26 15.70
C LEU A 103 -4.13 -10.73 14.27
N CYS A 104 -3.41 -11.30 13.32
CA CYS A 104 -3.52 -10.87 11.92
C CYS A 104 -4.96 -10.99 11.40
N SER A 105 -5.46 -9.94 10.76
CA SER A 105 -6.82 -9.83 10.19
C SER A 105 -7.94 -10.12 11.20
N SER A 106 -7.69 -9.85 12.49
CA SER A 106 -8.56 -10.20 13.63
C SER A 106 -8.85 -11.70 13.81
N ASN A 107 -8.32 -12.58 12.96
CA ASN A 107 -8.72 -14.00 12.90
C ASN A 107 -7.53 -14.97 12.76
N LYS A 108 -6.29 -14.46 12.84
CA LYS A 108 -5.02 -15.19 12.64
C LYS A 108 -4.82 -15.74 11.23
N GLN A 109 -5.69 -15.43 10.27
CA GLN A 109 -5.55 -15.92 8.90
C GLN A 109 -4.69 -14.96 8.07
N ALA A 110 -3.95 -15.54 7.13
CA ALA A 110 -3.32 -14.79 6.05
C ALA A 110 -4.39 -14.14 5.16
N CYS A 111 -3.99 -13.09 4.46
CA CYS A 111 -4.85 -12.45 3.48
C CYS A 111 -4.99 -13.32 2.23
N LYS A 112 -6.23 -13.45 1.75
CA LYS A 112 -6.58 -14.16 0.52
C LYS A 112 -6.61 -13.20 -0.68
#